data_AF-A0A3C1KRV5-F1
#
_entry.id   AF-A0A3C1KRV5-F1
#
_cell.length_a   1.000
_cell.length_b   1.000
_cell.length_c   1.000
_cell.angle_alpha   90.00
_cell.angle_beta   90.00
_cell.angle_gamma   90.00
#
_symmetry.space_group_name_H-M   'P 1'
#
loop_
_entity.id
_entity.type
_entity.pdbx_description
1 polymer ?
#
loop_
_entity_poly.entity_id
_entity_poly.type
_entity_poly.pdbx_seq_one_letter_code
_entity_poly.pdbx_strand_id
1 'polypeptide(L)'
;TLFMPDFGTARCDFPGGDARTLYRSIQKIFALPDETRLFMCHDYKAPGRDDFAWESTVAEERASNIHVGGGVDEDSFVAMRERRDATLDMPNLILPSVQVNMRAGELPPAEDNGVHYLKIPFDAL
;
A
#
# COMPACT_ATOMS: atom_id res chain seq x y z
N THR A 1 -2.20 2.54 -2.01
CA THR A 1 -2.15 3.31 -3.26
C THR A 1 -1.20 4.48 -3.12
N LEU A 2 -1.63 5.56 -2.49
CA LEU A 2 -0.78 6.67 -2.05
C LEU A 2 -0.44 6.51 -0.56
N PHE A 3 0.70 7.06 -0.16
CA PHE A 3 1.01 7.49 1.19
C PHE A 3 1.18 9.01 1.16
N MET A 4 1.47 9.64 2.32
CA MET A 4 1.86 11.04 2.34
C MET A 4 2.92 11.37 1.26
N PRO A 5 2.93 12.58 0.68
CA PRO A 5 3.80 12.90 -0.45
C PRO A 5 5.28 12.61 -0.18
N ASP A 6 5.73 12.80 1.06
CA ASP A 6 7.10 12.57 1.52
C ASP A 6 7.47 11.08 1.69
N PHE A 7 6.50 10.18 1.62
CA PHE A 7 6.69 8.73 1.75
C PHE A 7 6.42 7.96 0.44
N GLY A 8 5.59 8.52 -0.45
CA GLY A 8 5.42 8.01 -1.81
C GLY A 8 4.23 7.06 -2.00
N THR A 9 4.49 5.81 -2.37
CA THR A 9 3.47 4.85 -2.81
C THR A 9 3.62 3.47 -2.17
N ALA A 10 2.51 2.72 -2.14
CA ALA A 10 2.46 1.34 -1.64
C ALA A 10 3.21 0.35 -2.56
N ARG A 11 3.59 -0.80 -2.00
CA ARG A 11 4.17 -1.95 -2.71
C ARG A 11 3.15 -2.63 -3.66
N CYS A 12 3.61 -3.31 -4.68
CA CYS A 12 2.81 -3.96 -5.73
C CYS A 12 3.11 -5.45 -5.93
N ASP A 13 3.85 -6.07 -5.02
CA ASP A 13 4.31 -7.47 -5.08
C ASP A 13 3.44 -8.46 -4.27
N PHE A 14 2.31 -8.00 -3.72
CA PHE A 14 1.27 -8.92 -3.23
C PHE A 14 0.70 -9.74 -4.41
N PRO A 15 0.25 -10.99 -4.23
CA PRO A 15 -0.34 -11.77 -5.32
C PRO A 15 -1.44 -11.00 -6.08
N GLY A 16 -1.23 -10.80 -7.38
CA GLY A 16 -2.12 -10.02 -8.25
C GLY A 16 -1.89 -8.50 -8.25
N GLY A 17 -0.91 -8.01 -7.49
CA GLY A 17 -0.45 -6.63 -7.57
C GLY A 17 0.34 -6.36 -8.86
N ASP A 18 0.24 -5.12 -9.35
CA ASP A 18 0.92 -4.66 -10.55
C ASP A 18 1.20 -3.15 -10.45
N ALA A 19 2.47 -2.78 -10.59
CA ALA A 19 2.91 -1.38 -10.51
C ALA A 19 2.27 -0.51 -11.59
N ARG A 20 2.05 -1.07 -12.79
CA ARG A 20 1.44 -0.32 -13.90
C ARG A 20 -0.04 -0.03 -13.62
N THR A 21 -0.76 -1.00 -13.10
CA THR A 21 -2.14 -0.85 -12.62
C THR A 21 -2.22 0.15 -11.46
N LEU A 22 -1.27 0.13 -10.52
CA LEU A 22 -1.21 1.11 -9.45
C LEU A 22 -1.03 2.53 -10.00
N TYR A 23 -0.08 2.76 -10.92
CA TYR A 23 0.14 4.07 -11.56
C TYR A 23 -1.14 4.62 -12.17
N ARG A 24 -1.80 3.83 -13.02
CA ARG A 24 -3.05 4.22 -13.70
C ARG A 24 -4.17 4.52 -12.71
N SER A 25 -4.20 3.80 -11.59
CA SER A 25 -5.17 4.05 -10.52
C SER A 25 -4.90 5.39 -9.82
N ILE A 26 -3.63 5.73 -9.58
CA ILE A 26 -3.22 7.04 -9.04
C ILE A 26 -3.57 8.16 -10.02
N GLN A 27 -3.35 7.99 -11.33
CA GLN A 27 -3.72 9.01 -12.32
C GLN A 27 -5.22 9.31 -12.33
N LYS A 28 -6.08 8.31 -12.07
CA LYS A 28 -7.52 8.54 -11.88
C LYS A 28 -7.81 9.38 -10.63
N ILE A 29 -7.06 9.19 -9.54
CA ILE A 29 -7.17 10.03 -8.33
C ILE A 29 -6.67 11.45 -8.63
N PHE A 30 -5.58 11.61 -9.36
CA PHE A 30 -5.01 12.92 -9.73
C PHE A 30 -5.88 13.72 -10.71
N ALA A 31 -6.89 13.08 -11.33
CA ALA A 31 -7.90 13.74 -12.14
C ALA A 31 -9.05 14.36 -11.33
N LEU A 32 -9.10 14.14 -10.01
CA LEU A 32 -10.05 14.81 -9.11
C LEU A 32 -9.63 16.28 -8.91
N PRO A 33 -10.55 17.16 -8.41
CA PRO A 33 -10.22 18.55 -8.09
C PRO A 33 -9.04 18.66 -7.13
N ASP A 34 -8.25 19.73 -7.30
CA ASP A 34 -7.00 19.97 -6.57
C ASP A 34 -7.20 20.01 -5.04
N GLU A 35 -8.32 20.56 -4.59
CA GLU A 35 -8.74 20.66 -3.19
C GLU A 35 -9.29 19.36 -2.59
N THR A 36 -9.39 18.29 -3.38
CA THR A 36 -9.89 17.00 -2.89
C THR A 36 -8.96 16.46 -1.82
N ARG A 37 -9.51 16.28 -0.62
CA ARG A 37 -8.81 15.70 0.53
C ARG A 37 -8.60 14.20 0.31
N LEU A 38 -7.36 13.76 0.53
CA LEU A 38 -6.94 12.38 0.45
C LEU A 38 -6.56 11.90 1.85
N PHE A 39 -7.20 10.83 2.31
CA PHE A 39 -6.93 10.25 3.62
C PHE A 39 -6.11 8.97 3.47
N MET A 40 -4.95 8.93 4.12
CA MET A 40 -4.01 7.82 4.02
C MET A 40 -4.40 6.68 4.95
N CYS A 41 -4.30 5.46 4.44
CA CYS A 41 -4.58 4.26 5.22
C CYS A 41 -3.48 3.95 6.25
N HIS A 42 -2.23 4.35 5.96
CA HIS A 42 -1.09 4.17 6.85
C HIS A 42 -0.16 5.38 6.75
N ASP A 43 0.55 5.65 7.84
CA ASP A 43 1.69 6.55 7.87
C ASP A 43 2.81 5.90 8.68
N TYR A 44 3.98 5.77 8.05
CA TYR A 44 5.16 5.16 8.65
C TYR A 44 6.18 6.22 9.08
N LYS A 45 5.83 7.51 8.95
CA LYS A 45 6.72 8.66 9.05
C LYS A 45 7.78 8.68 7.95
N ALA A 46 8.00 9.83 7.35
CA ALA A 46 9.11 10.04 6.43
C ALA A 46 10.38 10.43 7.18
N PRO A 47 11.58 10.16 6.63
CA PRO A 47 12.82 10.66 7.20
C PRO A 47 12.74 12.18 7.45
N GLY A 48 12.99 12.61 8.70
CA GLY A 48 12.92 14.01 9.10
C GLY A 48 11.54 14.49 9.56
N ARG A 49 10.52 13.62 9.61
CA ARG A 49 9.21 13.91 10.18
C ARG A 49 8.96 13.04 11.40
N ASP A 50 8.76 13.68 12.56
CA ASP A 50 8.53 12.97 13.83
C ASP A 50 7.04 12.81 14.17
N ASP A 51 6.17 13.56 13.49
CA ASP A 51 4.73 13.53 13.69
C ASP A 51 4.01 12.67 12.65
N PHE A 52 2.89 12.05 13.07
CA PHE A 52 2.03 11.33 12.15
C PHE A 52 1.18 12.28 11.32
N ALA A 53 0.99 11.94 10.04
CA ALA A 53 0.12 12.65 9.12
C ALA A 53 -0.71 11.65 8.32
N TRP A 54 -1.98 11.97 8.07
CA TRP A 54 -2.92 11.06 7.42
C TRP A 54 -3.81 11.76 6.39
N GLU A 55 -3.58 13.05 6.15
CA GLU A 55 -4.40 13.87 5.26
C GLU A 55 -3.49 14.70 4.36
N SER A 56 -3.77 14.66 3.06
CA SER A 56 -3.16 15.51 2.04
C SER A 56 -4.23 15.93 1.03
N THR A 57 -3.84 16.55 -0.07
CA THR A 57 -4.71 16.96 -1.17
C THR A 57 -4.19 16.41 -2.50
N VAL A 58 -5.05 16.36 -3.52
CA VAL A 58 -4.63 16.01 -4.88
C VAL A 58 -3.55 16.96 -5.40
N ALA A 59 -3.66 18.26 -5.10
CA ALA A 59 -2.66 19.24 -5.48
C ALA A 59 -1.27 18.93 -4.89
N GLU A 60 -1.21 18.63 -3.58
CA GLU A 60 0.02 18.28 -2.89
C GLU A 60 0.64 16.99 -3.45
N GLU A 61 -0.14 15.91 -3.55
CA GLU A 61 0.37 14.63 -4.07
C GLU A 61 0.91 14.76 -5.50
N ARG A 62 0.19 15.46 -6.37
CA ARG A 62 0.61 15.67 -7.76
C ARG A 62 1.89 16.50 -7.85
N ALA A 63 2.08 17.45 -6.95
CA ALA A 63 3.25 18.33 -6.94
C ALA A 63 4.47 17.67 -6.29
N SER A 64 4.31 16.97 -5.16
CA SER A 64 5.42 16.64 -4.26
C SER A 64 5.54 15.15 -3.90
N ASN A 65 4.67 14.27 -4.38
CA ASN A 65 4.83 12.84 -4.10
C ASN A 65 6.15 12.32 -4.68
N ILE A 66 7.04 11.83 -3.81
CA ILE A 66 8.42 11.46 -4.17
C ILE A 66 8.51 10.31 -5.17
N HIS A 67 7.44 9.56 -5.39
CA HIS A 67 7.39 8.43 -6.31
C HIS A 67 6.64 8.72 -7.61
N VAL A 68 5.55 9.48 -7.55
CA VAL A 68 4.57 9.61 -8.65
C VAL A 68 4.13 11.06 -8.93
N GLY A 69 4.58 12.01 -8.12
CA GLY A 69 4.36 13.44 -8.33
C GLY A 69 5.34 14.02 -9.36
N GLY A 70 5.27 15.33 -9.59
CA GLY A 70 6.24 16.04 -10.42
C GLY A 70 6.26 15.67 -11.91
N GLY A 71 5.21 15.00 -12.40
CA GLY A 71 5.10 14.58 -13.80
C GLY A 71 5.84 13.29 -14.16
N VAL A 72 6.14 12.43 -13.18
CA VAL A 72 6.71 11.10 -13.41
C VAL A 72 5.83 10.29 -14.37
N ASP A 73 6.43 9.75 -15.43
CA ASP A 73 5.75 8.90 -16.41
C ASP A 73 5.56 7.45 -15.90
N GLU A 74 4.70 6.68 -16.59
CA GLU A 74 4.32 5.33 -16.21
C GLU A 74 5.52 4.36 -16.15
N ASP A 75 6.44 4.42 -17.11
CA ASP A 75 7.56 3.48 -17.19
C ASP A 75 8.62 3.79 -16.13
N SER A 76 8.89 5.07 -15.88
CA SER A 76 9.74 5.54 -14.79
C SER A 76 9.20 5.11 -13.43
N PHE A 77 7.89 5.24 -13.21
CA PHE A 77 7.24 4.77 -11.98
C PHE A 77 7.36 3.26 -11.81
N VAL A 78 7.02 2.48 -12.84
CA VAL A 78 7.06 1.00 -12.79
C VAL A 78 8.47 0.51 -12.47
N ALA A 79 9.49 1.01 -13.18
CA ALA A 79 10.87 0.62 -12.97
C ALA A 79 11.37 0.98 -11.55
N MET A 80 10.94 2.11 -10.99
CA MET A 80 11.23 2.45 -9.59
C MET A 80 10.52 1.51 -8.63
N ARG A 81 9.22 1.27 -8.85
CA ARG A 81 8.36 0.50 -7.94
C ARG A 81 8.79 -0.95 -7.84
N GLU A 82 9.03 -1.61 -8.96
CA GLU A 82 9.46 -3.01 -9.02
C GLU A 82 10.84 -3.22 -8.38
N ARG A 83 11.80 -2.31 -8.65
CA ARG A 83 13.12 -2.34 -7.99
C ARG A 83 12.99 -2.21 -6.48
N ARG A 84 12.11 -1.32 -6.01
CA ARG A 84 11.89 -1.12 -4.57
C ARG A 84 11.21 -2.33 -3.95
N ASP A 85 10.20 -2.90 -4.59
CA ASP A 85 9.47 -4.07 -4.09
C ASP A 85 10.38 -5.29 -3.89
N ALA A 86 11.33 -5.51 -4.82
CA ALA A 86 12.32 -6.58 -4.71
C ALA A 86 13.25 -6.50 -3.48
N THR A 87 13.26 -5.37 -2.76
CA THR A 87 14.06 -5.17 -1.54
C THR A 87 13.26 -5.27 -0.24
N LEU A 88 11.94 -5.47 -0.31
CA LEU A 88 11.08 -5.44 0.86
C LEU A 88 10.84 -6.84 1.41
N ASP A 89 11.01 -6.98 2.73
CA ASP A 89 10.59 -8.19 3.43
C ASP A 89 9.06 -8.32 3.47
N MET A 90 8.59 -9.52 3.78
CA MET A 90 7.17 -9.79 3.99
C MET A 90 6.63 -9.00 5.20
N PRO A 91 5.44 -8.40 5.14
CA PRO A 91 4.84 -7.76 6.30
C PRO A 91 4.63 -8.79 7.43
N ASN A 92 5.02 -8.43 8.67
CA ASN A 92 4.99 -9.33 9.82
C ASN A 92 3.66 -10.06 10.04
N LEU A 93 2.53 -9.40 9.73
CA LEU A 93 1.19 -9.93 9.95
C LEU A 93 0.51 -10.39 8.65
N ILE A 94 1.22 -10.55 7.53
CA ILE A 94 0.58 -10.87 6.25
C ILE A 94 -0.25 -12.16 6.30
N LEU A 95 0.31 -13.25 6.83
CA LEU A 95 -0.37 -14.55 6.87
C LEU A 95 -1.61 -14.53 7.79
N PRO A 96 -1.54 -14.06 9.06
CA PRO A 96 -2.72 -13.85 9.89
C PRO A 96 -3.77 -12.95 9.23
N SER A 97 -3.34 -11.80 8.70
CA SER A 97 -4.25 -10.76 8.23
C SER A 97 -5.03 -11.21 7.01
N VAL A 98 -4.37 -11.81 6.01
CA VAL A 98 -5.05 -12.28 4.79
C VAL A 98 -6.05 -13.37 5.12
N GLN A 99 -5.73 -14.30 6.04
CA GLN A 99 -6.63 -15.39 6.40
C GLN A 99 -7.94 -14.91 7.04
N VAL A 100 -7.86 -13.86 7.85
CA VAL A 100 -9.03 -13.28 8.53
C VAL A 100 -9.77 -12.32 7.60
N ASN A 101 -9.04 -11.45 6.89
CA ASN A 101 -9.64 -10.43 6.04
C ASN A 101 -10.33 -11.01 4.80
N MET A 102 -9.84 -12.14 4.25
CA MET A 102 -10.54 -12.84 3.17
C MET A 102 -11.90 -13.43 3.60
N ARG A 103 -12.17 -13.47 4.90
CA ARG A 103 -13.43 -13.90 5.53
C ARG A 103 -14.20 -12.72 6.14
N ALA A 104 -13.99 -11.50 5.63
CA ALA A 104 -14.63 -10.28 6.13
C ALA A 104 -14.39 -9.99 7.63
N GLY A 105 -13.26 -10.46 8.18
CA GLY A 105 -12.92 -10.27 9.59
C GLY A 105 -13.24 -11.47 10.48
N GLU A 106 -13.92 -12.49 9.95
CA GLU A 106 -14.22 -13.70 10.70
C GLU A 106 -12.99 -14.58 10.89
N LEU A 107 -12.83 -15.12 12.09
CA LEU A 107 -11.82 -16.13 12.37
C LEU A 107 -12.13 -17.42 11.56
N PRO A 108 -11.11 -18.26 11.28
CA PRO A 108 -11.36 -19.61 10.78
C PRO A 108 -12.35 -20.35 11.69
N PRO A 109 -13.19 -21.28 11.18
CA PRO A 109 -14.05 -22.10 12.03
C PRO A 109 -13.24 -22.76 13.16
N ALA A 110 -13.85 -22.88 14.34
CA ALA A 110 -13.24 -23.62 15.43
C ALA A 110 -13.08 -25.11 15.06
N GLU A 111 -12.01 -25.72 15.54
CA GLU A 111 -11.83 -27.17 15.46
C GLU A 111 -12.71 -27.89 16.52
N ASP A 112 -12.61 -29.22 16.61
CA ASP A 112 -13.43 -30.05 17.51
C ASP A 112 -13.24 -29.74 19.01
N ASN A 113 -12.11 -29.15 19.37
CA ASN A 113 -11.80 -28.66 20.71
C ASN A 113 -12.36 -27.26 21.01
N GLY A 114 -13.08 -26.64 20.06
CA GLY A 114 -13.66 -25.31 20.20
C GLY A 114 -12.67 -24.15 20.06
N VAL A 115 -11.43 -24.41 19.61
CA VAL A 115 -10.38 -23.39 19.44
C VAL A 115 -10.21 -23.02 17.98
N HIS A 116 -9.93 -21.73 17.71
CA HIS A 116 -9.63 -21.21 16.38
C HIS A 116 -8.12 -21.18 16.13
N TYR A 117 -7.67 -21.67 14.99
CA TYR A 117 -6.25 -21.71 14.63
C TYR A 117 -5.99 -20.97 13.32
N LEU A 118 -4.94 -20.14 13.32
CA LEU A 118 -4.35 -19.62 12.10
C LEU A 118 -3.41 -20.66 11.50
N LYS A 119 -3.33 -20.72 10.17
CA LYS A 119 -2.49 -21.69 9.47
C LYS A 119 -1.26 -20.99 8.92
N ILE A 120 -0.07 -21.40 9.35
CA ILE A 120 1.18 -20.85 8.79
C ILE A 120 1.72 -21.87 7.78
N PRO A 121 1.67 -21.58 6.47
CA PRO A 121 2.28 -22.47 5.49
C PRO A 121 3.80 -22.42 5.60
N PHE A 122 4.45 -23.56 5.49
CA PHE A 122 5.91 -23.66 5.40
C PHE A 122 6.33 -23.72 3.94
N ASP A 123 7.33 -22.92 3.56
CA ASP A 123 7.99 -22.90 2.25
C ASP A 123 7.04 -22.76 1.03
N ALA A 124 5.99 -21.94 1.16
CA ALA A 124 4.95 -21.83 0.13
C ALA A 124 4.53 -20.38 -0.21
N LEU A 125 5.34 -19.37 0.16
CA LEU A 125 5.06 -17.96 -0.12
C LEU A 125 6.32 -17.24 -0.62
#